data_AF-A0A8T4J5M8-F1
#
_entry.id   AF-A0A8T4J5M8-F1
#
_cell.length_a   1.000
_cell.length_b   1.000
_cell.length_c   1.000
_cell.angle_alpha   90.00
_cell.angle_beta   90.00
_cell.angle_gamma   90.00
#
_symmetry.space_group_name_H-M   'P 1'
#
loop_
_entity.id
_entity.type
_entity.pdbx_description
1 polymer ?
#
loop_
_entity_poly.entity_id
_entity_poly.type
_entity_poly.pdbx_seq_one_letter_code
_entity_poly.pdbx_strand_id
1 'polypeptide(L)'
;VWGASDAPVRAYMDVDLSTDLNALLPLVAPLISGHSDVAIGSRLAGGSRVVRGAKREVISRSYNLILRGSLAARFSDAQCGFKAVRGEVAERLLPLVEDSGWFFDTELLVVAERAGLRIHEVPVDWVDDPDSRVDIVATALEDLRGVWRVGRALASGALPLG
;
A
#
# COMPACT_ATOMS: atom_id res chain seq x y z
N VAL A 1 11.31 -3.10 -10.21
CA VAL A 1 11.91 -1.78 -10.54
C VAL A 1 12.53 -1.10 -9.32
N TRP A 2 11.88 -1.10 -8.14
CA TRP A 2 12.48 -0.52 -6.91
C TRP A 2 13.84 -1.09 -6.52
N GLY A 3 14.04 -2.40 -6.62
CA GLY A 3 15.32 -3.03 -6.23
C GLY A 3 16.52 -2.67 -7.09
N ALA A 4 16.34 -1.98 -8.23
CA ALA A 4 17.44 -1.57 -9.12
C ALA A 4 17.95 -0.14 -8.85
N SER A 5 17.30 0.62 -7.96
CA SER A 5 17.66 2.01 -7.65
C SER A 5 18.52 2.08 -6.39
N ASP A 6 19.60 2.84 -6.42
CA ASP A 6 20.44 3.15 -5.26
C ASP A 6 20.00 4.43 -4.51
N ALA A 7 18.85 5.01 -4.88
CA ALA A 7 18.35 6.23 -4.27
C ALA A 7 18.04 6.05 -2.76
N PRO A 8 18.33 7.06 -1.92
CA PRO A 8 18.01 7.03 -0.48
C PRO A 8 16.52 6.87 -0.17
N VAL A 9 15.65 7.30 -1.09
CA VAL A 9 14.21 7.10 -1.05
C VAL A 9 13.76 6.57 -2.40
N ARG A 10 12.96 5.50 -2.39
CA ARG A 10 12.39 4.87 -3.57
C ARG A 10 10.88 5.09 -3.53
N ALA A 11 10.32 5.63 -4.61
CA ALA A 11 8.88 5.88 -4.75
C ALA A 11 8.35 5.18 -6.00
N TYR A 12 7.08 4.75 -5.97
CA TYR A 12 6.33 4.40 -7.17
C TYR A 12 4.99 5.11 -7.14
N MET A 13 4.49 5.37 -8.34
CA MET A 13 3.19 5.95 -8.58
C MET A 13 2.58 5.33 -9.83
N ASP A 14 1.26 5.28 -9.89
CA ASP A 14 0.55 4.89 -11.09
C ASP A 14 0.89 5.86 -12.24
N VAL A 15 1.15 5.31 -13.43
CA VAL A 15 1.58 6.08 -14.63
C VAL A 15 0.45 6.98 -15.15
N ASP A 16 -0.79 6.72 -14.76
CA ASP A 16 -1.96 7.51 -15.13
C ASP A 16 -2.01 8.89 -14.45
N LEU A 17 -1.05 9.21 -13.56
CA LEU A 17 -0.98 10.45 -12.79
C LEU A 17 -2.27 10.72 -12.00
N SER A 18 -3.01 9.68 -11.62
CA SER A 18 -4.20 9.78 -10.78
C SER A 18 -3.93 10.42 -9.40
N THR A 19 -2.65 10.56 -9.02
CA THR A 19 -2.20 11.32 -7.85
C THR A 19 -1.39 12.53 -8.29
N ASP A 20 -1.76 13.72 -7.80
CA ASP A 20 -1.05 14.96 -8.07
C ASP A 20 0.41 14.90 -7.59
N LEU A 21 1.36 15.31 -8.44
CA LEU A 21 2.78 15.44 -8.12
C LEU A 21 3.04 16.34 -6.91
N ASN A 22 2.14 17.26 -6.59
CA ASN A 22 2.19 18.05 -5.36
C ASN A 22 2.22 17.17 -4.09
N ALA A 23 1.70 15.95 -4.15
CA ALA A 23 1.74 15.00 -3.04
C ALA A 23 3.10 14.29 -2.87
N LEU A 24 4.02 14.39 -3.84
CA LEU A 24 5.31 13.70 -3.79
C LEU A 24 6.22 14.23 -2.68
N LEU A 25 6.30 15.55 -2.52
CA LEU A 25 7.11 16.14 -1.45
C LEU A 25 6.57 15.76 -0.05
N PRO A 26 5.26 15.88 0.24
CA PRO A 26 4.66 15.35 1.47
C PRO A 26 4.94 13.86 1.71
N LEU A 27 4.96 13.04 0.65
CA LEU A 27 5.24 11.60 0.74
C LEU A 27 6.71 11.32 1.12
N VAL A 28 7.64 12.07 0.54
CA VAL A 28 9.09 11.84 0.71
C VAL A 28 9.66 12.48 1.98
N ALA A 29 9.12 13.63 2.40
CA ALA A 29 9.58 14.38 3.59
C ALA A 29 9.68 13.54 4.90
N PRO A 30 8.69 12.72 5.30
CA PRO A 30 8.80 11.90 6.51
C PRO A 30 9.89 10.83 6.42
N LEU A 31 10.24 10.39 5.21
CA LEU A 31 11.29 9.38 4.96
C LEU A 31 12.69 9.99 5.06
N ILE A 32 12.88 11.18 4.47
CA ILE A 32 14.15 11.91 4.54
C ILE A 32 14.45 12.33 5.98
N SER A 33 13.44 12.83 6.71
CA SER A 33 13.60 13.23 8.12
C SER A 33 13.78 12.06 9.09
N GLY A 34 13.60 10.81 8.65
CA GLY A 34 13.68 9.62 9.50
C GLY A 34 12.49 9.48 10.47
N HIS A 35 11.43 10.27 10.27
CA HIS A 35 10.19 10.16 11.03
C HIS A 35 9.45 8.85 10.72
N SER A 36 9.58 8.36 9.49
CA SER A 36 8.91 7.14 9.03
C SER A 36 9.80 6.33 8.09
N ASP A 37 9.46 5.06 7.96
CA ASP A 37 10.22 4.07 7.21
C ASP A 37 9.54 3.78 5.85
N VAL A 38 8.20 3.84 5.85
CA VAL A 38 7.33 3.75 4.67
C VAL A 38 6.33 4.92 4.71
N ALA A 39 6.00 5.46 3.55
CA ALA A 39 4.97 6.47 3.38
C ALA A 39 4.02 6.04 2.25
N ILE A 40 2.72 6.22 2.46
CA ILE A 40 1.68 5.93 1.46
C ILE A 40 0.76 7.12 1.27
N GLY A 41 0.29 7.31 0.04
CA GLY A 41 -0.92 8.06 -0.21
C GLY A 41 -2.12 7.32 0.38
N SER A 42 -3.09 8.06 0.90
CA SER A 42 -4.36 7.51 1.34
C SER A 42 -5.51 8.32 0.79
N ARG A 43 -6.38 7.64 0.04
CA ARG A 43 -7.67 8.15 -0.43
C ARG A 43 -8.75 8.04 0.63
N LEU A 44 -8.43 7.42 1.78
CA LEU A 44 -9.38 7.17 2.87
C LEU A 44 -9.00 7.93 4.14
N ALA A 45 -7.89 8.67 4.13
CA ALA A 45 -7.45 9.51 5.23
C ALA A 45 -8.35 10.74 5.40
N GLY A 46 -8.47 11.22 6.64
CA GLY A 46 -9.20 12.46 6.91
C GLY A 46 -8.59 13.62 6.12
N GLY A 47 -9.38 14.23 5.24
CA GLY A 47 -8.96 15.35 4.39
C GLY A 47 -8.85 15.05 2.89
N SER A 48 -8.87 13.77 2.48
CA SER A 48 -8.89 13.39 1.06
C SER A 48 -10.23 13.76 0.39
N ARG A 49 -10.19 14.36 -0.80
CA ARG A 49 -11.39 14.51 -1.65
C ARG A 49 -11.40 13.40 -2.70
N VAL A 50 -12.36 12.50 -2.57
CA VAL A 50 -12.51 11.36 -3.46
C VAL A 50 -13.85 11.42 -4.16
N VAL A 51 -13.81 11.51 -5.48
CA VAL A 51 -15.01 11.38 -6.33
C VAL A 51 -14.98 9.98 -6.93
N ARG A 52 -15.85 9.08 -6.47
CA ARG A 52 -15.90 7.68 -6.92
C ARG A 52 -17.28 7.09 -6.92
N GLY A 53 -17.50 6.07 -7.75
CA GLY A 53 -18.76 5.33 -7.78
C GLY A 53 -19.02 4.59 -6.46
N ALA A 54 -20.28 4.62 -5.98
CA ALA A 54 -20.68 4.00 -4.70
C ALA A 54 -20.28 2.52 -4.58
N LYS A 55 -20.33 1.76 -5.69
CA LYS A 55 -19.90 0.36 -5.73
C LYS A 55 -18.41 0.21 -5.41
N ARG A 56 -17.54 1.03 -6.00
CA ARG A 56 -16.09 1.01 -5.76
C ARG A 56 -15.77 1.41 -4.31
N GLU A 57 -16.50 2.39 -3.78
CA GLU A 57 -16.33 2.81 -2.38
C GLU A 57 -16.65 1.68 -1.39
N VAL A 58 -17.79 1.00 -1.57
CA VAL A 58 -18.17 -0.12 -0.70
C VAL A 58 -17.15 -1.25 -0.76
N ILE A 59 -16.65 -1.58 -1.95
CA ILE A 59 -15.67 -2.65 -2.14
C ILE A 59 -14.34 -2.30 -1.47
N SER A 60 -13.83 -1.08 -1.71
CA SER A 60 -12.58 -0.60 -1.10
C SER A 60 -12.66 -0.57 0.42
N ARG A 61 -13.76 -0.07 1.00
CA ARG A 61 -13.96 -0.08 2.46
C ARG A 61 -14.07 -1.49 3.03
N SER A 62 -14.82 -2.36 2.37
CA SER A 62 -14.97 -3.76 2.82
C SER A 62 -13.63 -4.49 2.82
N TYR A 63 -12.80 -4.26 1.79
CA TYR A 63 -11.47 -4.81 1.72
C TYR A 63 -10.58 -4.36 2.88
N ASN A 64 -10.49 -3.04 3.12
CA ASN A 64 -9.71 -2.51 4.25
C ASN A 64 -10.23 -3.00 5.61
N LEU A 65 -11.55 -3.25 5.76
CA LEU A 65 -12.11 -3.86 6.96
C LEU A 65 -11.64 -5.31 7.16
N ILE A 66 -11.60 -6.10 6.08
CA ILE A 66 -11.06 -7.47 6.11
C ILE A 66 -9.60 -7.43 6.57
N LEU A 67 -8.76 -6.57 6.01
CA LEU A 67 -7.35 -6.44 6.39
C LEU A 67 -7.16 -6.07 7.87
N ARG A 68 -7.99 -5.14 8.38
CA ARG A 68 -8.00 -4.78 9.81
C ARG A 68 -8.36 -5.97 10.69
N GLY A 69 -9.34 -6.79 10.27
CA GLY A 69 -9.79 -7.96 11.04
C GLY A 69 -8.85 -9.16 10.95
N SER A 70 -8.32 -9.48 9.78
CA SER A 70 -7.55 -10.71 9.54
C SER A 70 -6.05 -10.53 9.75
N LEU A 71 -5.51 -9.35 9.40
CA LEU A 71 -4.07 -9.08 9.43
C LEU A 71 -3.69 -8.03 10.48
N ALA A 72 -4.66 -7.56 11.28
CA ALA A 72 -4.49 -6.49 12.27
C ALA A 72 -3.84 -5.22 11.69
N ALA A 73 -4.11 -4.95 10.41
CA ALA A 73 -3.58 -3.79 9.71
C ALA A 73 -4.04 -2.48 10.37
N ARG A 74 -3.17 -1.49 10.54
CA ARG A 74 -3.55 -0.19 11.13
C ARG A 74 -3.65 0.93 10.09
N PHE A 75 -3.06 0.75 8.91
CA PHE A 75 -3.20 1.68 7.78
C PHE A 75 -4.65 1.77 7.26
N SER A 76 -4.97 2.86 6.56
CA SER A 76 -6.31 3.15 6.06
C SER A 76 -6.55 2.80 4.60
N ASP A 77 -5.52 2.84 3.75
CA ASP A 77 -5.65 2.57 2.31
C ASP A 77 -4.52 1.66 1.79
N ALA A 78 -4.80 0.36 1.73
CA ALA A 78 -3.85 -0.63 1.20
C ALA A 78 -3.55 -0.41 -0.29
N GLN A 79 -4.59 -0.08 -1.06
CA GLN A 79 -4.63 -0.17 -2.52
C GLN A 79 -4.21 1.14 -3.22
N CYS A 80 -3.69 2.12 -2.49
CA CYS A 80 -3.21 3.34 -3.12
C CYS A 80 -1.87 3.06 -3.80
N GLY A 81 -1.80 3.21 -5.12
CA GLY A 81 -0.59 3.02 -5.91
C GLY A 81 0.45 4.13 -5.73
N PHE A 82 0.29 5.00 -4.74
CA PHE A 82 1.25 6.06 -4.41
C PHE A 82 1.98 5.71 -3.12
N LYS A 83 3.21 5.18 -3.21
CA LYS A 83 3.99 4.78 -2.03
C LYS A 83 5.46 5.14 -2.18
N ALA A 84 6.11 5.35 -1.05
CA ALA A 84 7.53 5.56 -0.95
C ALA A 84 8.12 4.85 0.28
N VAL A 85 9.41 4.53 0.20
CA VAL A 85 10.13 3.80 1.24
C VAL A 85 11.59 4.28 1.29
N ARG A 86 12.22 4.18 2.47
CA ARG A 86 13.68 4.40 2.57
C ARG A 86 14.43 3.31 1.81
N GLY A 87 15.54 3.64 1.15
CA GLY A 87 16.32 2.71 0.34
C GLY A 87 16.75 1.46 1.12
N GLU A 88 17.31 1.64 2.32
CA GLU A 88 17.72 0.55 3.23
C GLU A 88 16.53 -0.32 3.69
N VAL A 89 15.35 0.28 3.84
CA VAL A 89 14.12 -0.41 4.25
C VAL A 89 13.61 -1.25 3.08
N ALA A 90 13.64 -0.72 1.85
CA ALA A 90 13.28 -1.46 0.66
C ALA A 90 14.13 -2.71 0.45
N GLU A 91 15.44 -2.64 0.74
CA GLU A 91 16.35 -3.78 0.61
C GLU A 91 15.99 -4.93 1.56
N ARG A 92 15.47 -4.60 2.73
CA ARG A 92 15.01 -5.60 3.72
C ARG A 92 13.59 -6.06 3.46
N LEU A 93 12.73 -5.16 3.00
CA LEU A 93 11.29 -5.38 2.89
C LEU A 93 10.90 -6.10 1.58
N LEU A 94 11.46 -5.67 0.44
CA LEU A 94 11.08 -6.23 -0.87
C LEU A 94 11.32 -7.74 -1.01
N PRO A 95 12.42 -8.33 -0.48
CA PRO A 95 12.61 -9.78 -0.53
C PRO A 95 11.57 -10.59 0.25
N LEU A 96 10.82 -9.95 1.15
CA LEU A 96 9.78 -10.58 1.97
C LEU A 96 8.39 -10.52 1.32
N VAL A 97 8.25 -9.81 0.19
CA VAL A 97 7.01 -9.69 -0.56
C VAL A 97 7.04 -10.70 -1.70
N GLU A 98 6.12 -11.66 -1.68
CA GLU A 98 6.05 -12.72 -2.69
C GLU A 98 5.17 -12.34 -3.89
N ASP A 99 4.14 -11.54 -3.68
CA ASP A 99 3.17 -11.18 -4.71
C ASP A 99 3.72 -10.06 -5.61
N SER A 100 3.68 -10.25 -6.92
CA SER A 100 4.05 -9.22 -7.91
C SER A 100 2.85 -8.70 -8.71
N GLY A 101 1.63 -9.06 -8.29
CA GLY A 101 0.36 -8.68 -8.92
C GLY A 101 -0.39 -7.67 -8.06
N TRP A 102 -1.72 -7.77 -8.07
CA TRP A 102 -2.62 -6.83 -7.39
C TRP A 102 -2.45 -6.78 -5.88
N PHE A 103 -1.97 -7.87 -5.27
CA PHE A 103 -1.85 -7.97 -3.82
C PHE A 103 -0.50 -7.45 -3.30
N PHE A 104 0.45 -7.12 -4.18
CA PHE A 104 1.77 -6.58 -3.83
C PHE A 104 1.67 -5.44 -2.80
N ASP A 105 0.78 -4.48 -3.03
CA ASP A 105 0.65 -3.29 -2.19
C ASP A 105 0.23 -3.63 -0.75
N THR A 106 -0.74 -4.53 -0.64
CA THR A 106 -1.24 -4.98 0.65
C THR A 106 -0.19 -5.82 1.36
N GLU A 107 0.47 -6.76 0.67
CA GLU A 107 1.52 -7.57 1.26
C GLU A 107 2.67 -6.71 1.76
N LEU A 108 3.15 -5.77 0.94
CA LEU A 108 4.20 -4.82 1.30
C LEU A 108 3.89 -4.10 2.61
N LEU A 109 2.67 -3.57 2.76
CA LEU A 109 2.27 -2.82 3.95
C LEU A 109 2.06 -3.70 5.17
N VAL A 110 1.48 -4.89 5.01
CA VAL A 110 1.31 -5.84 6.10
C VAL A 110 2.67 -6.32 6.60
N VAL A 111 3.58 -6.70 5.70
CA VAL A 111 4.93 -7.12 6.07
C VAL A 111 5.67 -5.96 6.75
N ALA A 112 5.54 -4.73 6.25
CA ALA A 112 6.17 -3.56 6.87
C ALA A 112 5.68 -3.33 8.30
N GLU A 113 4.36 -3.34 8.53
CA GLU A 113 3.78 -3.18 9.86
C GLU A 113 4.22 -4.31 10.81
N ARG A 114 4.26 -5.53 10.31
CA ARG A 114 4.65 -6.71 11.10
C ARG A 114 6.14 -6.76 11.41
N ALA A 115 6.98 -6.17 10.57
CA ALA A 115 8.38 -5.90 10.84
C ALA A 115 8.60 -4.70 11.80
N GLY A 116 7.52 -4.08 12.29
CA GLY A 116 7.58 -2.95 13.22
C GLY A 116 7.96 -1.62 12.57
N LEU A 117 7.87 -1.51 11.25
CA LEU A 117 8.19 -0.28 10.52
C LEU A 117 7.10 0.77 10.71
N ARG A 118 7.52 2.03 10.76
CA ARG A 118 6.61 3.17 10.90
C ARG A 118 6.08 3.56 9.52
N ILE A 119 4.76 3.43 9.36
CA ILE A 119 4.05 3.80 8.14
C ILE A 119 3.39 5.17 8.33
N HIS A 120 3.65 6.11 7.41
CA HIS A 120 2.99 7.41 7.36
C HIS A 120 1.95 7.45 6.25
N GLU A 121 0.78 8.02 6.52
CA GLU A 121 -0.29 8.18 5.53
C GLU A 121 -0.45 9.66 5.16
N VAL A 122 -0.27 9.97 3.87
CA VAL A 122 -0.46 11.29 3.29
C VAL A 122 -1.84 11.33 2.63
N PRO A 123 -2.74 12.25 3.00
CA PRO A 123 -4.01 12.38 2.31
C PRO A 123 -3.78 12.81 0.85
N VAL A 124 -4.39 12.10 -0.09
CA VAL A 124 -4.33 12.43 -1.52
C VAL A 124 -5.72 12.63 -2.09
N ASP A 125 -5.84 13.61 -3.00
CA ASP A 125 -7.04 13.79 -3.79
C ASP A 125 -7.03 12.79 -4.95
N TRP A 126 -8.19 12.20 -5.23
CA TRP A 126 -8.32 11.16 -6.25
C TRP A 126 -9.66 11.24 -6.95
N VAL A 127 -9.63 11.19 -8.28
CA VAL A 127 -10.82 11.21 -9.13
C VAL A 127 -10.89 9.88 -9.87
N ASP A 128 -12.03 9.20 -9.73
CA ASP A 128 -12.29 7.91 -10.35
C ASP A 128 -12.32 8.06 -11.88
N ASP A 129 -11.51 7.30 -12.58
CA ASP A 129 -11.63 7.17 -14.04
C ASP A 129 -12.85 6.27 -14.36
N PRO A 130 -13.91 6.83 -14.97
CA PRO A 130 -15.10 6.07 -15.34
C PRO A 130 -14.82 4.97 -16.37
N ASP A 131 -13.71 5.03 -17.12
CA ASP A 131 -13.33 4.06 -18.15
C ASP A 131 -12.45 2.90 -17.64
N SER A 132 -12.22 2.79 -16.32
CA SER A 132 -11.37 1.72 -15.77
C SER A 132 -11.92 0.31 -16.08
N ARG A 133 -11.13 -0.45 -16.84
CA ARG A 133 -11.39 -1.82 -17.33
C ARG A 133 -11.07 -2.92 -16.31
N VAL A 134 -10.84 -2.58 -15.05
CA VAL A 134 -10.45 -3.55 -14.00
C VAL A 134 -11.62 -4.49 -13.70
N ASP A 135 -11.38 -5.80 -13.80
CA ASP A 135 -12.31 -6.82 -13.33
C ASP A 135 -12.26 -6.91 -11.81
N ILE A 136 -13.17 -6.17 -11.19
CA ILE A 136 -13.25 -6.02 -9.73
C ILE A 136 -13.41 -7.37 -9.02
N VAL A 137 -14.07 -8.37 -9.63
CA VAL A 137 -14.31 -9.66 -8.98
C VAL A 137 -13.05 -10.51 -9.01
N ALA A 138 -12.37 -10.56 -10.15
CA ALA A 138 -11.11 -11.28 -10.27
C ALA A 138 -10.06 -10.71 -9.30
N THR A 139 -9.89 -9.38 -9.27
CA THR A 139 -8.96 -8.69 -8.36
C THR A 139 -9.29 -8.97 -6.89
N ALA A 140 -10.57 -8.90 -6.50
CA ALA A 140 -10.96 -9.19 -5.12
C ALA A 140 -10.66 -10.64 -4.70
N LEU A 141 -10.81 -11.61 -5.61
CA LEU A 141 -10.49 -13.01 -5.31
C LEU A 141 -8.98 -13.24 -5.16
N GLU A 142 -8.16 -12.60 -6.00
CA GLU A 142 -6.69 -12.63 -5.87
C GLU A 142 -6.24 -12.00 -4.56
N ASP A 143 -6.80 -10.84 -4.22
CA ASP A 143 -6.54 -10.15 -2.96
C ASP A 143 -6.86 -11.02 -1.73
N LEU A 144 -8.02 -11.68 -1.71
CA LEU A 144 -8.40 -12.56 -0.60
C LEU A 144 -7.49 -13.80 -0.46
N ARG A 145 -7.01 -14.35 -1.59
CA ARG A 145 -6.02 -15.44 -1.56
C ARG A 145 -4.70 -14.95 -0.98
N GLY A 146 -4.27 -13.75 -1.36
CA GLY A 146 -3.10 -13.09 -0.79
C GLY A 146 -3.22 -12.90 0.72
N VAL A 147 -4.37 -12.39 1.20
CA VAL A 147 -4.66 -12.24 2.64
C VAL A 147 -4.52 -13.56 3.38
N TRP A 148 -5.09 -14.64 2.85
CA TRP A 148 -4.98 -15.96 3.47
C TRP A 148 -3.55 -16.49 3.50
N ARG A 149 -2.80 -16.33 2.40
CA ARG A 149 -1.40 -16.74 2.29
C ARG A 149 -0.53 -16.02 3.34
N VAL A 150 -0.58 -14.68 3.37
CA VAL A 150 0.19 -13.87 4.31
C VAL A 150 -0.25 -14.15 5.75
N GLY A 151 -1.56 -14.26 6.00
CA GLY A 151 -2.09 -14.60 7.32
C GLY A 151 -1.56 -15.95 7.83
N ARG A 152 -1.48 -16.96 6.96
CA ARG A 152 -0.90 -18.26 7.28
C ARG A 152 0.61 -18.17 7.53
N ALA A 153 1.35 -17.44 6.70
CA ALA A 153 2.79 -17.27 6.86
C ALA A 153 3.16 -16.55 8.16
N LEU A 154 2.37 -15.55 8.56
CA LEU A 154 2.48 -14.88 9.86
C LEU A 154 2.18 -15.85 11.01
N ALA A 155 1.09 -16.62 10.91
CA ALA A 155 0.69 -17.57 11.95
C ALA A 155 1.68 -18.72 12.15
N SER A 156 2.36 -19.16 11.08
CA SER A 156 3.36 -20.22 11.14
C SER A 156 4.78 -19.73 11.43
N GLY A 157 5.00 -18.41 11.52
CA GLY A 157 6.34 -17.82 11.67
C GLY A 157 7.25 -18.05 10.46
N ALA A 158 6.68 -18.25 9.27
CA ALA A 158 7.45 -18.50 8.05
C ALA A 158 8.12 -17.23 7.51
N LEU A 159 7.61 -16.05 7.88
CA LEU A 159 8.22 -14.77 7.55
C LEU A 159 9.32 -14.44 8.58
N PRO A 160 10.59 -14.26 8.15
CA PRO A 160 11.69 -13.91 9.03
C PRO A 160 11.64 -12.42 9.38
N LEU A 161 10.70 -12.04 10.26
CA LEU A 161 10.45 -10.65 10.68
C LEU A 161 11.29 -10.23 11.90
N GLY A 162 12.38 -10.95 12.19
CA GLY A 162 13.29 -10.75 13.33
C GLY A 162 14.57 -10.02 12.97
#